data_AF-A0A4R7JSU8-F1
#
_entry.id   AF-A0A4R7JSU8-F1
#
_cell.length_a   1.000
_cell.length_b   1.000
_cell.length_c   1.000
_cell.angle_alpha   90.00
_cell.angle_beta   90.00
_cell.angle_gamma   90.00
#
_symmetry.space_group_name_H-M   'P 1'
#
loop_
_entity.id
_entity.type
_entity.pdbx_description
1 polymer ?
#
loop_
_entity_poly.entity_id
_entity_poly.type
_entity_poly.pdbx_seq_one_letter_code
_entity_poly.pdbx_strand_id
1 'polypeptide(L)' 'MKYNAKQFGINVREVRRNREISQDQLALRAGIDRSYMGRIERGQVNITLEKVYRLAEALDCSVRDLLP' A
#
# COMPACT_ATOMS: atom_id res chain seq x y z
N MET A 1 -11.40 8.72 -11.21
CA MET A 1 -10.90 8.83 -9.82
C MET A 1 -11.26 7.64 -8.91
N LYS A 2 -12.53 7.17 -8.82
CA LYS A 2 -12.90 6.01 -7.97
C LYS A 2 -12.11 4.71 -8.25
N TYR A 3 -11.60 4.52 -9.47
CA TYR A 3 -10.84 3.33 -9.87
C TYR A 3 -9.38 3.34 -9.40
N ASN A 4 -8.77 4.51 -9.24
CA ASN A 4 -7.34 4.65 -8.99
C ASN A 4 -6.96 4.12 -7.59
N ALA A 5 -7.75 4.42 -6.57
CA ALA A 5 -7.50 3.93 -5.21
C ALA A 5 -7.67 2.40 -5.11
N LYS A 6 -8.61 1.83 -5.87
CA LYS A 6 -8.85 0.38 -5.87
C LYS A 6 -7.72 -0.36 -6.56
N GLN A 7 -7.28 0.09 -7.73
CA GLN A 7 -6.14 -0.52 -8.42
C GLN A 7 -4.85 -0.36 -7.62
N PHE A 8 -4.59 0.83 -7.06
CA PHE A 8 -3.47 1.06 -6.16
C PHE A 8 -3.45 0.07 -4.98
N GLY A 9 -4.61 -0.12 -4.32
CA GLY A 9 -4.73 -1.08 -3.21
C GLY A 9 -4.47 -2.53 -3.61
N ILE A 10 -4.88 -2.93 -4.82
CA ILE A 10 -4.58 -4.26 -5.39
C ILE A 10 -3.07 -4.41 -5.59
N ASN A 11 -2.42 -3.44 -6.24
CA ASN A 11 -0.98 -3.48 -6.51
C ASN A 11 -0.17 -3.55 -5.21
N VAL A 12 -0.51 -2.74 -4.20
CA VAL A 12 0.10 -2.81 -2.85
C VAL A 12 -0.04 -4.20 -2.25
N ARG A 13 -1.22 -4.82 -2.34
CA ARG A 13 -1.46 -6.16 -1.80
C ARG A 13 -0.63 -7.22 -2.53
N GLU A 14 -0.55 -7.17 -3.84
CA GLU A 14 0.21 -8.12 -4.66
C GLU A 14 1.69 -8.03 -4.34
N VAL A 15 2.24 -6.82 -4.40
CA VAL A 15 3.63 -6.52 -4.08
C VAL A 15 3.97 -6.94 -2.64
N ARG A 16 3.05 -6.72 -1.68
CA ARG A 16 3.21 -7.20 -0.30
C ARG A 16 3.26 -8.72 -0.19
N ARG A 17 2.35 -9.42 -0.85
CA ARG A 17 2.26 -10.89 -0.81
C ARG A 17 3.48 -11.55 -1.47
N ASN A 18 4.00 -10.98 -2.55
CA ASN A 18 5.22 -11.46 -3.22
C ASN A 18 6.46 -11.34 -2.33
N ARG A 19 6.42 -10.49 -1.29
CA ARG A 19 7.48 -10.37 -0.27
C ARG A 19 7.17 -11.11 1.03
N GLU A 20 6.09 -11.89 1.06
CA GLU A 20 5.71 -12.73 2.20
C GLU A 20 5.50 -11.96 3.52
N ILE A 21 5.23 -10.65 3.46
CA ILE A 21 4.98 -9.86 4.67
C ILE A 21 3.48 -9.71 4.96
N SER A 22 3.12 -9.71 6.24
CA SER A 22 1.73 -9.48 6.68
C SER A 22 1.32 -8.01 6.58
N GLN A 23 0.01 -7.72 6.64
CA GLN A 23 -0.48 -6.34 6.72
C GLN A 23 0.06 -5.63 7.98
N ASP A 24 0.16 -6.35 9.09
CA ASP A 24 0.67 -5.83 10.35
C ASP A 24 2.16 -5.47 10.24
N GLN A 25 2.95 -6.31 9.60
CA GLN A 25 4.37 -6.03 9.31
C GLN A 25 4.53 -4.83 8.39
N LEU A 26 3.76 -4.74 7.31
CA LEU A 26 3.84 -3.59 6.40
C LEU A 26 3.39 -2.29 7.08
N ALA A 27 2.31 -2.34 7.88
CA ALA A 27 1.83 -1.20 8.65
C ALA A 27 2.90 -0.68 9.61
N LEU A 28 3.57 -1.59 10.32
CA LEU A 28 4.70 -1.27 11.21
C LEU A 28 5.86 -0.63 10.44
N ARG A 29 6.32 -1.24 9.34
CA ARG A 29 7.41 -0.71 8.51
C ARG A 29 7.09 0.66 7.92
N ALA A 30 5.85 0.87 7.48
CA ALA A 30 5.39 2.13 6.92
C ALA A 30 4.97 3.16 7.98
N GLY A 31 5.07 2.85 9.28
CA GLY A 31 4.67 3.75 10.36
C GLY A 31 3.22 4.22 10.24
N ILE A 32 2.30 3.32 9.91
CA ILE A 32 0.87 3.60 9.82
C ILE A 32 0.05 2.58 10.60
N ASP A 33 -1.19 2.95 10.92
CA ASP A 33 -2.12 2.04 11.59
C ASP A 33 -2.48 0.82 10.72
N ARG A 34 -2.62 -0.34 11.36
CA ARG A 34 -2.98 -1.62 10.74
C ARG A 34 -4.34 -1.59 10.05
N SER A 35 -5.35 -0.96 10.67
CA SER A 35 -6.68 -0.79 10.07
C SER A 35 -6.60 0.11 8.84
N TYR A 36 -5.79 1.17 8.91
CA TYR A 36 -5.52 2.04 7.77
C TYR A 36 -4.83 1.28 6.61
N MET A 37 -3.84 0.44 6.89
CA MET A 37 -3.23 -0.47 5.89
C MET A 37 -4.29 -1.36 5.21
N GLY A 38 -5.16 -2.00 5.99
CA GLY A 38 -6.24 -2.81 5.44
C GLY A 38 -7.21 -2.01 4.54
N ARG A 39 -7.49 -0.76 4.89
CA ARG A 39 -8.32 0.14 4.07
C ARG A 39 -7.62 0.56 2.78
N ILE A 40 -6.31 0.78 2.80
CA ILE A 40 -5.51 1.06 1.60
C ILE A 40 -5.64 -0.08 0.60
N GLU A 41 -5.37 -1.32 1.03
CA GLU A 41 -5.44 -2.48 0.12
C GLU A 41 -6.83 -2.74 -0.46
N ARG A 42 -7.89 -2.29 0.23
CA ARG A 42 -9.27 -2.39 -0.25
C ARG A 42 -9.70 -1.18 -1.10
N GLY A 43 -8.83 -0.19 -1.31
CA GLY A 43 -9.13 1.04 -2.03
C GLY A 43 -10.16 1.94 -1.34
N GLN A 44 -10.25 1.86 0.00
CA GLN A 44 -11.26 2.57 0.82
C GLN A 44 -10.76 3.93 1.35
N VAL A 45 -9.60 4.39 0.90
CA VAL A 45 -8.99 5.66 1.29
C VAL A 45 -8.36 6.33 0.08
N ASN A 46 -8.44 7.65 0.05
CA ASN A 46 -7.60 8.47 -0.81
C ASN A 46 -6.24 8.62 -0.11
N ILE A 47 -5.23 7.98 -0.66
CA ILE A 47 -3.86 8.03 -0.12
C ILE A 47 -3.14 9.29 -0.61
N THR A 48 -2.32 9.88 0.26
CA THR A 48 -1.46 11.01 -0.14
C THR A 48 -0.22 10.51 -0.85
N LEU A 49 0.38 11.36 -1.69
CA LEU A 49 1.61 11.01 -2.41
C LEU A 49 2.76 10.64 -1.44
N GLU A 50 2.90 11.36 -0.33
CA GLU A 50 3.89 11.04 0.71
C GLU A 50 3.75 9.59 1.22
N LYS A 51 2.52 9.15 1.49
CA LYS A 51 2.27 7.78 1.96
C LYS A 51 2.51 6.74 0.86
N VAL A 52 2.29 7.10 -0.41
CA VAL A 52 2.62 6.23 -1.54
C VAL A 52 4.13 5.95 -1.58
N TYR A 53 4.97 6.98 -1.44
CA TYR A 53 6.44 6.79 -1.36
C TYR A 53 6.86 5.98 -0.14
N ARG A 54 6.25 6.26 1.02
CA ARG A 54 6.53 5.51 2.25
C ARG A 54 6.18 4.02 2.13
N LEU A 55 5.08 3.70 1.45
CA LEU A 55 4.72 2.30 1.17
C LEU A 55 5.70 1.64 0.22
N ALA A 56 6.15 2.36 -0.81
CA ALA A 56 7.16 1.85 -1.75
C ALA A 56 8.49 1.54 -1.04
N GLU A 57 8.93 2.44 -0.15
CA GLU A 57 10.11 2.23 0.70
C GLU A 57 9.93 1.05 1.67
N ALA A 58 8.80 0.98 2.38
CA ALA A 58 8.51 -0.11 3.31
C ALA A 58 8.36 -1.49 2.61
N LEU A 59 7.98 -1.46 1.34
CA LEU A 59 7.93 -2.62 0.47
C LEU A 59 9.24 -2.87 -0.26
N ASP A 60 10.25 -2.00 -0.23
CA ASP A 60 11.46 -2.14 -1.06
C ASP A 60 11.13 -2.31 -2.56
N CYS A 61 10.27 -1.43 -3.08
CA CYS A 61 9.83 -1.43 -4.48
C CYS A 61 9.86 -0.04 -5.11
N SER A 62 9.71 0.02 -6.43
CA SER A 62 9.48 1.28 -7.11
C SER A 62 8.05 1.75 -6.85
N VAL A 63 7.86 3.05 -6.76
CA VAL A 63 6.52 3.67 -6.70
C VAL A 63 5.66 3.27 -7.89
N ARG A 64 6.28 3.05 -9.06
CA ARG A 64 5.61 2.61 -10.28
C ARG A 64 4.92 1.27 -10.12
N ASP A 65 5.46 0.39 -9.28
CA ASP A 65 4.88 -0.93 -9.00
C ASP A 65 3.57 -0.81 -8.22
N LEU A 66 3.31 0.33 -7.59
CA LEU A 66 2.13 0.56 -6.76
C LEU A 66 1.03 1.37 -7.49
N LEU A 67 1.39 2.13 -8.52
CA LEU A 67 0.46 3.00 -9.22
C LEU A 67 -0.46 2.21 -10.18
N PRO A 68 -1.71 2.67 -10.40
CA PRO A 68 -2.65 2.07 -11.37
C PRO A 68 -2.15 2.02 -12.81
#